data_AF-A0A6B2CBS9-F1
#
_entry.id   AF-A0A6B2CBS9-F1
#
_cell.length_a   1.000
_cell.length_b   1.000
_cell.length_c   1.000
_cell.angle_alpha   90.00
_cell.angle_beta   90.00
_cell.angle_gamma   90.00
#
_symmetry.space_group_name_H-M   'P 1'
#
loop_
_entity.id
_entity.type
_entity.pdbx_description
1 polymer ?
#
loop_
_entity_poly.entity_id
_entity_poly.type
_entity_poly.pdbx_seq_one_letter_code
_entity_poly.pdbx_strand_id
1 'polypeptide(L)'
;MAESSLQILIKRVSGWFVPIINIERLAYLLHRLTGLYLAIYLPLHIISTHNSLNPIAWEREMILYGSPLVKIGEVILIFAIFFHGFNGIRLLLVEYFNVCLPKKMPSSLYIEKRLSLDNCQKTLLYLAFVLSIILTILGTLYLLGLLVLW
;
A
#
# COMPACT_ATOMS: atom_id res chain seq x y z
N MET A 1 20.45 -34.04 1.80
CA MET A 1 21.40 -32.91 1.94
C MET A 1 20.62 -31.70 2.43
N ALA A 2 21.02 -31.09 3.54
CA ALA A 2 20.37 -29.87 4.06
C ALA A 2 20.71 -28.65 3.18
N GLU A 3 19.76 -27.73 3.00
CA GLU A 3 20.01 -26.47 2.30
C GLU A 3 20.99 -25.58 3.09
N SER A 4 21.92 -24.91 2.41
CA SER A 4 22.84 -24.00 3.07
C SER A 4 22.16 -22.68 3.45
N SER A 5 22.67 -21.99 4.48
CA SER A 5 22.13 -20.70 4.95
C SER A 5 22.04 -19.65 3.83
N LEU A 6 22.98 -19.70 2.88
CA LEU A 6 22.98 -18.83 1.70
C LEU A 6 21.78 -19.13 0.78
N GLN A 7 21.45 -20.40 0.56
CA GLN A 7 20.30 -20.79 -0.26
C GLN A 7 18.97 -20.37 0.40
N ILE A 8 18.89 -20.47 1.72
CA ILE A 8 17.72 -20.00 2.48
C ILE A 8 17.58 -18.47 2.34
N LEU A 9 18.68 -17.72 2.47
CA LEU A 9 18.67 -16.27 2.31
C LEU A 9 18.24 -15.86 0.89
N ILE A 10 18.83 -16.49 -0.13
CA ILE A 10 18.50 -16.23 -1.54
C ILE A 10 17.02 -16.48 -1.80
N LYS A 11 16.46 -17.60 -1.31
CA LYS A 11 15.02 -17.89 -1.43
C LYS A 11 14.13 -16.87 -0.72
N ARG A 12 14.54 -16.39 0.45
CA ARG A 12 13.78 -15.36 1.19
C ARG A 12 13.78 -14.02 0.48
N VAL A 13 14.94 -13.62 -0.05
CA VAL A 13 15.09 -12.36 -0.80
C VAL A 13 14.41 -12.45 -2.16
N SER A 14 14.54 -13.56 -2.89
CA SER A 14 13.87 -13.73 -4.18
C SER A 14 12.34 -13.76 -4.05
N GLY A 15 11.80 -14.16 -2.89
CA GLY A 15 10.38 -14.04 -2.56
C GLY A 15 9.84 -12.61 -2.46
N TRP A 16 10.71 -11.59 -2.44
CA TRP A 16 10.29 -10.19 -2.64
C TRP A 16 9.97 -9.87 -4.11
N PHE A 17 10.60 -10.59 -5.04
CA PHE A 17 10.54 -10.33 -6.48
C PHE A 17 9.67 -11.37 -7.20
N VAL A 18 8.44 -11.55 -6.71
CA VAL A 18 7.48 -12.47 -7.34
C VAL A 18 6.83 -11.77 -8.55
N PRO A 19 6.79 -12.39 -9.73
CA PRO A 19 6.17 -11.80 -10.91
C PRO A 19 4.69 -11.50 -10.69
N ILE A 20 4.23 -10.38 -11.27
CA ILE A 20 2.84 -9.94 -11.20
C ILE A 20 2.00 -10.74 -12.20
N ILE A 21 1.54 -11.90 -11.76
CA ILE A 21 0.76 -12.84 -12.59
C ILE A 21 -0.76 -12.68 -12.43
N ASN A 22 -1.21 -12.07 -11.34
CA ASN A 22 -2.62 -11.84 -11.02
C ASN A 22 -2.78 -10.61 -10.11
N ILE A 23 -4.03 -10.19 -9.89
CA ILE A 23 -4.34 -9.02 -9.05
C ILE A 23 -3.92 -9.21 -7.57
N GLU A 24 -3.89 -10.46 -7.09
CA GLU A 24 -3.51 -10.79 -5.72
C GLU A 24 -2.01 -10.51 -5.49
N ARG A 25 -1.17 -10.91 -6.45
CA ARG A 25 0.26 -10.61 -6.48
C ARG A 25 0.54 -9.12 -6.68
N LEU A 26 -0.27 -8.44 -7.51
CA LEU A 26 -0.20 -7.00 -7.65
C LEU A 26 -0.48 -6.31 -6.30
N ALA A 27 -1.56 -6.69 -5.62
CA ALA A 27 -1.94 -6.11 -4.33
C ALA A 27 -0.89 -6.35 -3.24
N TYR A 28 -0.30 -7.55 -3.23
CA TYR A 28 0.84 -7.88 -2.36
C TYR A 28 2.03 -6.94 -2.60
N LEU A 29 2.42 -6.75 -3.87
CA LEU A 29 3.53 -5.88 -4.22
C LEU A 29 3.23 -4.42 -3.84
N LEU A 30 2.06 -3.92 -4.26
CA LEU A 30 1.62 -2.56 -3.97
C LEU A 30 1.58 -2.28 -2.46
N HIS A 31 1.14 -3.24 -1.64
CA HIS A 31 1.03 -3.01 -0.18
C HIS A 31 2.40 -2.78 0.45
N ARG A 32 3.42 -3.50 -0.03
CA ARG A 32 4.82 -3.32 0.41
C ARG A 32 5.41 -2.02 -0.09
N LEU A 33 5.24 -1.72 -1.39
CA LEU A 33 5.77 -0.50 -1.98
C LEU A 33 5.16 0.75 -1.35
N THR A 34 3.84 0.76 -1.17
CA THR A 34 3.14 1.85 -0.46
C THR A 34 3.56 1.94 1.00
N GLY A 35 3.70 0.82 1.72
CA GLY A 35 4.20 0.82 3.09
C GLY A 35 5.62 1.37 3.22
N LEU A 36 6.53 0.99 2.31
CA LEU A 36 7.89 1.51 2.27
C LEU A 36 7.90 3.02 1.96
N TYR A 37 7.09 3.45 0.99
CA TYR A 37 6.94 4.85 0.65
C TYR A 37 6.43 5.68 1.85
N LEU A 38 5.41 5.19 2.56
CA LEU A 38 4.88 5.85 3.76
C LEU A 38 5.90 5.88 4.90
N ALA A 39 6.67 4.82 5.09
CA ALA A 39 7.74 4.79 6.09
C ALA A 39 8.84 5.82 5.80
N ILE A 40 9.18 6.05 4.54
CA ILE A 40 10.13 7.09 4.11
C ILE A 40 9.51 8.48 4.24
N TYR A 41 8.22 8.62 3.90
CA TYR A 41 7.49 9.89 4.00
C TYR A 41 7.36 10.37 5.45
N LEU A 42 7.16 9.47 6.41
CA LEU A 42 6.87 9.84 7.80
C LEU A 42 7.95 10.75 8.44
N PRO A 43 9.26 10.46 8.36
CA PRO A 43 10.29 11.41 8.80
C PRO A 43 10.25 12.76 8.10
N LEU A 44 10.03 12.78 6.77
CA LEU A 44 9.90 14.02 6.01
C LEU A 44 8.71 14.85 6.49
N HIS A 45 7.59 14.19 6.78
CA HIS A 45 6.38 14.81 7.31
C HIS A 45 6.57 15.40 8.71
N ILE A 46 7.32 14.71 9.57
CA ILE A 46 7.66 15.22 10.91
C ILE A 46 8.50 16.51 10.79
N ILE A 47 9.48 16.54 9.88
CA ILE A 47 10.28 17.75 9.61
C ILE A 47 9.40 18.86 9.04
N SER A 48 8.52 18.56 8.10
CA SER A 48 7.56 19.50 7.52
C SER A 48 6.67 20.15 8.58
N THR A 49 6.12 19.33 9.48
CA THR A 49 5.29 19.79 10.61
C THR A 49 6.10 20.60 11.63
N HIS A 50 7.39 20.31 11.80
CA HIS A 50 8.25 21.15 12.63
C HIS A 50 8.52 22.51 11.97
N ASN A 51 8.79 22.54 10.67
CA ASN A 51 9.05 23.77 9.92
C ASN A 51 7.86 24.72 9.91
N SER A 52 6.63 24.22 10.03
CA SER A 52 5.44 25.08 10.11
C SER A 52 5.42 26.01 11.33
N LEU A 53 6.27 25.76 12.34
CA LEU A 53 6.44 26.64 13.50
C LEU A 53 7.34 27.85 13.21
N ASN A 54 8.11 27.83 12.12
CA ASN A 54 9.00 28.92 11.72
C ASN A 54 8.48 29.56 10.40
N PRO A 55 8.06 30.83 10.41
CA PRO A 55 7.48 31.47 9.22
C PRO A 55 8.36 31.42 7.97
N ILE A 56 9.68 31.58 8.13
CA ILE A 56 10.63 31.60 7.02
C ILE A 56 10.87 30.17 6.46
N ALA A 57 10.91 29.16 7.35
CA ALA A 57 11.01 27.77 6.91
C ALA A 57 9.73 27.33 6.20
N TRP A 58 8.57 27.67 6.75
CA TRP A 58 7.26 27.40 6.17
C TRP A 58 7.09 28.01 4.76
N GLU A 59 7.44 29.29 4.59
CA GLU A 59 7.36 29.96 3.29
C GLU A 59 8.19 29.23 2.21
N ARG A 60 9.44 28.86 2.55
CA ARG A 60 10.31 28.09 1.64
C ARG A 60 9.72 26.74 1.30
N GLU A 61 9.09 26.08 2.27
CA GLU A 61 8.47 24.78 2.04
C GLU A 61 7.24 24.90 1.14
N MET A 62 6.39 25.91 1.35
CA MET A 62 5.22 26.16 0.50
C MET A 62 5.60 26.47 -0.97
N ILE A 63 6.73 27.13 -1.21
CA ILE A 63 7.27 27.29 -2.57
C ILE A 63 7.59 25.91 -3.20
N LEU A 64 8.20 25.00 -2.42
CA LEU A 64 8.50 23.65 -2.87
C LEU A 64 7.23 22.84 -3.15
N TYR A 65 6.22 22.89 -2.26
CA TYR A 65 4.90 22.26 -2.47
C TYR A 65 4.14 22.82 -3.67
N GLY A 66 4.40 24.07 -4.06
CA GLY A 66 3.89 24.65 -5.30
C GLY A 66 4.43 23.98 -6.58
N SER A 67 5.55 23.26 -6.51
CA SER A 67 6.20 22.66 -7.68
C SER A 67 5.44 21.46 -8.24
N PRO A 68 5.42 21.27 -9.57
CA PRO A 68 4.74 20.12 -10.19
C PRO A 68 5.26 18.76 -9.70
N LEU A 69 6.56 18.67 -9.42
CA LEU A 69 7.18 17.43 -8.94
C LEU A 69 6.62 17.00 -7.58
N VAL A 70 6.47 17.95 -6.66
CA VAL A 70 5.92 17.67 -5.33
C VAL A 70 4.44 17.34 -5.41
N LYS A 71 3.67 18.04 -6.26
CA LYS A 71 2.27 17.69 -6.53
C LYS A 71 2.09 16.26 -7.06
N ILE A 72 2.96 15.80 -7.96
CA ILE A 72 2.95 14.39 -8.41
C ILE A 72 3.24 13.46 -7.22
N GLY A 73 4.22 13.82 -6.38
CA GLY A 73 4.51 13.11 -5.13
C GLY A 73 3.31 13.04 -4.19
N GLU A 74 2.56 14.13 -4.02
CA GLU A 74 1.34 14.19 -3.20
C GLU A 74 0.24 13.29 -3.76
N VAL A 75 0.04 13.24 -5.08
CA VAL A 75 -0.93 12.31 -5.70
C VAL A 75 -0.55 10.85 -5.42
N ILE A 76 0.74 10.52 -5.56
CA ILE A 76 1.26 9.17 -5.24
C ILE A 76 1.06 8.87 -3.74
N LEU A 77 1.30 9.85 -2.87
CA LEU A 77 1.09 9.73 -1.43
C LEU A 77 -0.37 9.49 -1.07
N ILE A 78 -1.30 10.23 -1.67
CA ILE A 78 -2.75 10.04 -1.46
C ILE A 78 -3.13 8.60 -1.81
N PHE A 79 -2.70 8.09 -2.97
CA PHE A 79 -2.92 6.69 -3.33
C PHE A 79 -2.28 5.73 -2.33
N ALA A 80 -1.04 5.96 -1.93
CA ALA A 80 -0.31 5.10 -1.02
C ALA A 80 -1.02 4.98 0.33
N ILE A 81 -1.50 6.09 0.90
CA ILE A 81 -2.24 6.10 2.17
C ILE A 81 -3.51 5.25 2.05
N PHE A 82 -4.36 5.54 1.06
CA PHE A 82 -5.64 4.85 0.94
C PHE A 82 -5.45 3.37 0.60
N PHE A 83 -4.58 3.04 -0.35
CA PHE A 83 -4.33 1.64 -0.71
C PHE A 83 -3.71 0.86 0.45
N HIS A 84 -2.69 1.41 1.11
CA HIS A 84 -2.04 0.74 2.24
C HIS A 84 -3.04 0.52 3.39
N GLY A 85 -3.84 1.53 3.72
CA GLY A 85 -4.87 1.46 4.76
C GLY A 85 -5.95 0.44 4.44
N PHE A 86 -6.63 0.54 3.30
CA PHE A 86 -7.72 -0.39 2.97
C PHE A 86 -7.24 -1.82 2.76
N ASN A 87 -6.12 -2.03 2.07
CA ASN A 87 -5.58 -3.39 1.93
C ASN A 87 -5.04 -3.94 3.26
N GLY A 88 -4.52 -3.09 4.15
CA GLY A 88 -4.13 -3.47 5.52
C GLY A 88 -5.35 -3.91 6.34
N ILE A 89 -6.45 -3.16 6.29
CA ILE A 89 -7.73 -3.54 6.93
C ILE A 89 -8.22 -4.88 6.36
N ARG A 90 -8.17 -5.08 5.04
CA ARG A 90 -8.53 -6.35 4.42
C ARG A 90 -7.71 -7.51 4.99
N LEU A 91 -6.39 -7.35 5.08
CA LEU A 91 -5.49 -8.36 5.65
C LEU A 91 -5.82 -8.62 7.13
N LEU A 92 -6.05 -7.58 7.92
CA LEU A 92 -6.45 -7.71 9.32
C LEU A 92 -7.76 -8.49 9.46
N LEU A 93 -8.78 -8.18 8.66
CA LEU A 93 -10.06 -8.88 8.68
C LEU A 93 -9.90 -10.37 8.34
N VAL A 94 -9.12 -10.69 7.30
CA VAL A 94 -8.95 -12.08 6.84
C VAL A 94 -8.06 -12.89 7.77
N GLU A 95 -6.89 -12.36 8.15
CA GLU A 95 -5.85 -13.11 8.86
C GLU A 95 -6.02 -13.11 10.38
N TYR A 96 -6.46 -11.99 10.95
CA TYR A 96 -6.61 -11.86 12.40
C TYR A 96 -8.04 -12.18 12.86
N PHE A 97 -9.04 -11.64 12.15
CA PHE A 97 -10.46 -11.85 12.50
C PHE A 97 -11.11 -13.04 11.81
N ASN A 98 -10.35 -13.79 11.00
CA ASN A 98 -10.84 -14.99 10.29
C ASN A 98 -12.06 -14.74 9.38
N VAL A 99 -12.27 -13.50 8.93
CA VAL A 99 -13.37 -13.15 8.02
C VAL A 99 -13.12 -13.81 6.68
N CYS A 100 -14.10 -14.57 6.19
CA CYS A 100 -14.04 -15.22 4.89
C CYS A 100 -12.86 -16.17 4.71
N LEU A 101 -12.42 -16.83 5.78
CA LEU A 101 -11.45 -17.91 5.65
C LEU A 101 -12.10 -19.17 5.07
N PRO A 102 -11.49 -19.81 4.05
CA PRO A 102 -11.88 -21.16 3.67
C PRO A 102 -11.64 -22.13 4.84
N LYS A 103 -12.48 -23.16 4.96
CA LYS A 103 -12.34 -24.25 5.93
C LYS A 103 -10.91 -24.82 5.85
N LYS A 104 -10.22 -25.00 6.99
CA LYS A 104 -8.79 -25.42 7.08
C LYS A 104 -8.44 -26.47 6.03
N MET A 105 -7.57 -26.11 5.09
CA MET A 105 -7.05 -27.00 4.06
C MET A 105 -5.93 -27.87 4.68
N PRO A 106 -5.91 -29.20 4.47
CA PRO A 106 -4.89 -30.06 5.07
C PRO A 106 -3.50 -29.73 4.52
N SER A 107 -2.49 -29.86 5.37
CA SER A 107 -1.13 -29.39 5.10
C SER A 107 -0.39 -30.10 3.96
N SER A 108 -0.95 -31.21 3.45
CA SER A 108 -0.42 -31.93 2.28
C SER A 108 -0.74 -31.24 0.94
N LEU A 109 -1.65 -30.26 0.90
CA LEU A 109 -2.09 -29.58 -0.33
C LEU A 109 -1.39 -28.22 -0.59
N TYR A 110 -0.40 -27.82 0.22
CA TYR A 110 0.30 -26.54 0.06
C TYR A 110 1.13 -26.42 -1.22
N ILE A 111 1.39 -27.54 -1.92
CA ILE A 111 2.25 -27.58 -3.11
C ILE A 111 1.46 -27.28 -4.40
N GLU A 112 0.16 -27.56 -4.46
CA GLU A 112 -0.53 -27.66 -5.76
C GLU A 112 -1.57 -26.58 -6.05
N LYS A 113 -2.22 -26.00 -5.03
CA LYS A 113 -3.18 -24.91 -5.29
C LYS A 113 -2.48 -23.58 -5.09
N ARG A 114 -2.10 -22.91 -6.18
CA ARG A 114 -1.97 -21.45 -6.20
C ARG A 114 -3.31 -20.92 -5.68
N LEU A 115 -3.36 -20.63 -4.39
CA LEU A 115 -4.59 -20.48 -3.63
C LEU A 115 -5.38 -19.30 -4.19
N SER A 116 -6.28 -19.59 -5.13
CA SER A 116 -7.24 -18.63 -5.62
C SER A 116 -8.01 -18.13 -4.41
N LEU A 117 -7.96 -16.83 -4.14
CA LEU A 117 -8.76 -16.24 -3.07
C LEU A 117 -10.21 -16.72 -3.21
N ASP A 118 -10.85 -17.06 -2.10
CA ASP A 118 -12.28 -17.32 -2.10
C ASP A 118 -13.05 -16.10 -2.65
N ASN A 119 -14.24 -16.29 -3.19
CA ASN A 119 -15.03 -15.20 -3.77
C ASN A 119 -15.26 -14.06 -2.78
N CYS A 120 -15.44 -14.36 -1.48
CA CYS A 120 -15.51 -13.30 -0.48
C CYS A 120 -14.19 -12.52 -0.36
N GLN A 121 -13.04 -13.21 -0.28
CA GLN A 121 -11.74 -12.54 -0.18
C GLN A 121 -11.40 -11.72 -1.44
N LYS A 122 -11.82 -12.20 -2.63
CA LYS A 122 -11.74 -11.43 -3.88
C LYS A 122 -12.62 -10.19 -3.83
N THR A 123 -13.83 -10.31 -3.31
CA THR A 123 -14.73 -9.17 -3.14
C THR A 123 -14.10 -8.11 -2.24
N LEU A 124 -13.56 -8.51 -1.09
CA LEU A 124 -12.85 -7.59 -0.20
C LEU A 124 -11.62 -6.95 -0.87
N LEU A 125 -10.91 -7.71 -1.71
CA LEU A 125 -9.79 -7.18 -2.49
C LEU A 125 -10.25 -6.12 -3.49
N TYR A 126 -11.30 -6.39 -4.27
CA TYR A 126 -11.83 -5.42 -5.22
C TYR A 126 -12.39 -4.18 -4.53
N LEU A 127 -13.08 -4.34 -3.40
CA LEU A 127 -13.56 -3.21 -2.60
C LEU A 127 -12.40 -2.34 -2.12
N ALA A 128 -11.30 -2.94 -1.65
CA ALA A 128 -10.11 -2.18 -1.27
C ALA A 128 -9.57 -1.35 -2.44
N PHE A 129 -9.42 -1.94 -3.64
CA PHE A 129 -8.98 -1.19 -4.83
C PHE A 129 -9.95 -0.07 -5.22
N VAL A 130 -11.24 -0.36 -5.29
CA VAL A 130 -12.26 0.60 -5.72
C VAL A 130 -12.32 1.79 -4.76
N LEU A 131 -12.36 1.53 -3.44
CA LEU A 131 -12.36 2.58 -2.43
C LEU A 131 -11.08 3.42 -2.51
N SER A 132 -9.91 2.79 -2.65
CA SER A 132 -8.65 3.52 -2.81
C SER A 132 -8.64 4.39 -4.04
N ILE A 133 -9.11 3.90 -5.19
CA ILE A 133 -9.12 4.65 -6.45
C ILE A 133 -10.09 5.82 -6.36
N ILE A 134 -11.31 5.60 -5.87
CA ILE A 134 -12.32 6.66 -5.72
C ILE A 134 -11.78 7.77 -4.82
N LEU A 135 -11.24 7.43 -3.65
CA LEU A 135 -10.73 8.42 -2.71
C LEU A 135 -9.45 9.10 -3.22
N THR A 136 -8.64 8.41 -4.01
CA THR A 136 -7.48 9.03 -4.68
C THR A 136 -7.93 10.04 -5.73
N ILE A 137 -8.93 9.72 -6.54
CA ILE A 137 -9.49 10.65 -7.52
C ILE A 137 -10.06 11.87 -6.80
N LEU A 138 -10.89 11.68 -5.78
CA LEU A 138 -11.46 12.78 -4.99
C LEU A 138 -10.37 13.65 -4.34
N GLY A 139 -9.37 13.03 -3.72
CA GLY A 139 -8.24 13.73 -3.11
C GLY A 139 -7.39 14.49 -4.12
N THR A 140 -7.19 13.93 -5.32
CA THR A 140 -6.45 14.58 -6.40
C THR A 140 -7.23 15.77 -6.97
N LEU A 141 -8.54 15.62 -7.17
CA LEU A 141 -9.39 16.73 -7.63
C LEU A 141 -9.39 17.88 -6.62
N TYR A 142 -9.44 17.56 -5.32
CA TYR A 142 -9.31 18.55 -4.25
C TYR A 142 -7.92 19.22 -4.25
N LEU A 143 -6.84 18.43 -4.34
CA LEU A 143 -5.46 18.94 -4.39
C LEU A 143 -5.23 19.89 -5.57
N LEU A 144 -5.86 19.63 -6.72
CA LEU A 144 -5.77 20.47 -7.92
C LEU A 144 -6.73 21.66 -7.90
N GLY A 145 -7.54 21.83 -6.86
CA GLY A 145 -8.54 22.89 -6.77
C GLY A 145 -9.74 22.72 -7.73
N LEU A 146 -9.93 21.50 -8.26
CA LEU A 146 -11.03 21.14 -9.15
C LEU A 146 -12.28 20.66 -8.38
N LEU A 147 -12.14 20.42 -7.08
CA LEU A 147 -13.21 20.03 -6.17
C LEU A 147 -13.05 20.83 -4.87
N VAL A 148 -14.14 21.43 -4.40
CA VAL A 148 -14.19 22.12 -3.09
C VAL A 148 -14.99 21.25 -2.14
N LEU A 149 -14.36 20.83 -1.05
CA LEU A 149 -15.00 20.11 0.05
C LEU A 149 -15.16 21.09 1.21
N TRP A 150 -16.22 21.91 1.10
CA TRP A 150 -16.75 22.90 2.06
C TRP A 150 -15.78 23.87 2.76
#